data_AF-A0A2E1F834-F1
#
_entry.id   AF-A0A2E1F834-F1
#
_cell.length_a   1.000
_cell.length_b   1.000
_cell.length_c   1.000
_cell.angle_alpha   90.00
_cell.angle_beta   90.00
_cell.angle_gamma   90.00
#
_symmetry.space_group_name_H-M   'P 1'
#
loop_
_entity.id
_entity.type
_entity.pdbx_description
1 polymer ?
#
loop_
_entity_poly.entity_id
_entity_poly.type
_entity_poly.pdbx_seq_one_letter_code
_entity_poly.pdbx_strand_id
1 'polypeptide(L)'
;REWRLNYFLDNNAIATEEVLIRLISLLLIVIFIHLIKKNRGSAHVVLFFLMTTQVVNAFFHIFFSFYFADFSPGAITGIILYLPTNYLIFKAAFNEGFIKSYLELFLIFIAGATTFALFELLGPKVIGFTVLLMPLYYVLINKVENK
;
A
#
# COMPACT_ATOMS: atom_id res chain seq x y z
N ARG A 1 15.77 -5.34 -9.62
CA ARG A 1 16.47 -4.74 -8.46
C ARG A 1 17.64 -3.83 -8.89
N GLU A 2 18.28 -4.09 -10.04
CA GLU A 2 19.47 -3.37 -10.50
C GLU A 2 19.37 -1.84 -10.48
N TRP A 3 18.32 -1.25 -11.07
CA TRP A 3 18.11 0.21 -11.04
C TRP A 3 18.24 0.83 -9.64
N ARG A 4 17.70 0.14 -8.63
CA ARG A 4 17.69 0.64 -7.25
C ARG A 4 19.07 0.56 -6.59
N LEU A 5 19.82 -0.50 -6.86
CA LEU A 5 21.14 -0.75 -6.24
C LEU A 5 22.20 0.26 -6.70
N ASN A 6 21.93 1.01 -7.77
CA ASN A 6 22.76 2.14 -8.18
C ASN A 6 22.72 3.31 -7.18
N TYR A 7 21.66 3.43 -6.38
CA TYR A 7 21.38 4.64 -5.58
C TYR A 7 21.04 4.37 -4.11
N PHE A 8 20.61 3.16 -3.77
CA PHE A 8 20.14 2.81 -2.43
C PHE A 8 20.80 1.55 -1.88
N LEU A 9 20.96 1.52 -0.56
CA LEU A 9 21.46 0.35 0.16
C LEU A 9 20.52 -0.86 0.03
N ASP A 10 21.10 -2.04 -0.01
CA ASP A 10 20.35 -3.29 0.00
C ASP A 10 20.01 -3.73 1.43
N ASN A 11 18.94 -3.16 1.98
CA ASN A 11 18.47 -3.46 3.33
C ASN A 11 17.55 -4.69 3.41
N ASN A 12 17.38 -5.40 2.30
CA ASN A 12 16.37 -6.45 2.20
C ASN A 12 17.03 -7.83 1.96
N ALA A 13 17.05 -8.65 3.01
CA ALA A 13 17.69 -9.96 3.02
C ALA A 13 17.00 -11.04 2.14
N ILE A 14 15.82 -10.76 1.58
CA ILE A 14 15.08 -11.70 0.73
C ILE A 14 14.97 -11.22 -0.72
N ALA A 15 14.70 -12.15 -1.63
CA ALA A 15 14.57 -11.86 -3.06
C ALA A 15 13.38 -10.93 -3.35
N THR A 16 13.47 -10.11 -4.40
CA THR A 16 12.40 -9.16 -4.75
C THR A 16 11.13 -9.89 -5.18
N GLU A 17 11.29 -11.00 -5.89
CA GLU A 17 10.25 -11.90 -6.35
C GLU A 17 9.51 -12.51 -5.15
N GLU A 18 10.25 -12.87 -4.09
CA GLU A 18 9.66 -13.41 -2.88
C GLU A 18 8.83 -12.35 -2.13
N VAL A 19 9.32 -11.11 -2.02
CA VAL A 19 8.55 -9.99 -1.48
C VAL A 19 7.28 -9.78 -2.29
N LEU A 20 7.39 -9.78 -3.62
CA LEU A 20 6.25 -9.59 -4.53
C LEU A 20 5.19 -10.66 -4.31
N ILE A 21 5.58 -11.94 -4.26
CA ILE A 21 4.66 -13.06 -4.02
C ILE A 21 3.97 -12.89 -2.66
N ARG A 22 4.73 -12.60 -1.59
CA ARG A 22 4.15 -12.37 -0.25
C ARG A 22 3.13 -11.23 -0.27
N LEU A 23 3.46 -10.09 -0.88
CA LEU A 23 2.58 -8.92 -0.93
C LEU A 23 1.34 -9.18 -1.78
N ILE A 24 1.47 -9.86 -2.93
CA ILE A 24 0.31 -10.22 -3.76
C ILE A 24 -0.60 -11.20 -3.03
N SER A 25 -0.04 -12.24 -2.38
CA SER A 25 -0.83 -13.18 -1.58
C SER A 25 -1.60 -12.48 -0.47
N LEU A 26 -0.95 -11.57 0.26
CA LEU A 26 -1.60 -10.77 1.30
C LEU A 26 -2.68 -9.85 0.73
N LEU A 27 -2.43 -9.17 -0.40
CA LEU A 27 -3.41 -8.33 -1.09
C LEU A 27 -4.66 -9.14 -1.46
N LEU A 28 -4.48 -10.32 -2.05
CA LEU A 28 -5.59 -11.20 -2.41
C LEU A 28 -6.40 -11.59 -1.18
N ILE A 29 -5.74 -12.00 -0.09
CA ILE A 29 -6.42 -12.34 1.17
C ILE A 29 -7.27 -11.17 1.68
N VAL A 30 -6.72 -9.95 1.74
CA VAL A 30 -7.48 -8.80 2.25
C VAL A 30 -8.63 -8.41 1.31
N ILE A 31 -8.45 -8.54 -0.01
CA ILE A 31 -9.53 -8.36 -0.99
C ILE A 31 -10.65 -9.37 -0.76
N PHE A 32 -10.33 -10.67 -0.62
CA PHE A 32 -11.34 -11.70 -0.35
C PHE A 32 -12.10 -11.42 0.95
N ILE A 33 -11.40 -11.00 2.01
CA ILE A 33 -12.04 -10.59 3.26
C ILE A 33 -13.00 -9.42 3.02
N HIS A 34 -12.59 -8.41 2.25
CA HIS A 34 -13.46 -7.28 1.93
C HIS A 34 -14.67 -7.70 1.09
N LEU A 35 -14.52 -8.60 0.11
CA LEU A 35 -15.63 -9.13 -0.69
C LEU A 35 -16.68 -9.87 0.15
N ILE A 36 -16.25 -10.53 1.24
CA ILE A 36 -17.15 -11.22 2.17
C ILE A 36 -17.79 -10.23 3.15
N LYS A 37 -17.00 -9.31 3.71
CA LYS A 37 -17.43 -8.44 4.82
C LYS A 37 -18.13 -7.15 4.38
N LYS A 38 -17.75 -6.60 3.23
CA LYS A 38 -18.29 -5.37 2.62
C LYS A 38 -18.60 -4.26 3.63
N ASN A 39 -17.62 -3.96 4.49
CA ASN A 39 -17.75 -2.95 5.53
C ASN A 39 -16.55 -1.99 5.51
N ARG A 40 -16.67 -0.90 6.27
CA ARG A 40 -15.64 0.14 6.33
C ARG A 40 -14.30 -0.39 6.80
N GLY A 41 -14.28 -1.20 7.87
CA GLY A 41 -13.03 -1.75 8.39
C GLY A 41 -12.28 -2.58 7.35
N SER A 42 -12.97 -3.42 6.57
CA SER A 42 -12.32 -4.21 5.52
C SER A 42 -11.87 -3.36 4.34
N ALA A 43 -12.65 -2.34 3.96
CA ALA A 43 -12.25 -1.39 2.92
C ALA A 43 -10.99 -0.60 3.33
N HIS A 44 -10.94 -0.12 4.56
CA HIS A 44 -9.78 0.57 5.12
C HIS A 44 -8.50 -0.28 5.09
N VAL A 45 -8.60 -1.57 5.43
CA VAL A 45 -7.46 -2.50 5.37
C VAL A 45 -6.98 -2.68 3.92
N VAL A 46 -7.89 -2.84 2.96
CA VAL A 46 -7.55 -2.93 1.53
C VAL A 46 -6.87 -1.64 1.06
N LEU A 47 -7.45 -0.49 1.35
CA LEU A 47 -6.93 0.82 0.96
C LEU A 47 -5.57 1.09 1.57
N PHE A 48 -5.36 0.75 2.84
CA PHE A 48 -4.06 0.84 3.49
C PHE A 48 -2.99 0.00 2.77
N PHE A 49 -3.33 -1.23 2.40
CA PHE A 49 -2.40 -2.11 1.68
C PHE A 49 -2.04 -1.56 0.30
N LEU A 50 -3.04 -1.06 -0.43
CA LEU A 50 -2.85 -0.45 -1.75
C LEU A 50 -2.07 0.86 -1.69
N MET A 51 -2.32 1.71 -0.69
CA MET A 51 -1.54 2.93 -0.46
C MET A 51 -0.07 2.59 -0.25
N THR A 52 0.23 1.60 0.60
CA THR A 52 1.60 1.20 0.91
C THR A 52 2.32 0.59 -0.30
N THR A 53 1.69 -0.37 -0.97
CA THR A 53 2.36 -1.22 -1.97
C THR A 53 2.31 -0.67 -3.39
N GLN A 54 1.32 0.15 -3.72
CA GLN A 54 1.11 0.65 -5.07
C GLN A 54 1.29 2.16 -5.14
N VAL A 55 0.52 2.94 -4.38
CA VAL A 55 0.50 4.41 -4.53
C VAL A 55 1.81 5.04 -4.06
N VAL A 56 2.24 4.77 -2.83
CA VAL A 56 3.50 5.32 -2.31
C VAL A 56 4.68 4.78 -3.09
N ASN A 57 4.65 3.49 -3.46
CA ASN A 57 5.68 2.89 -4.30
C ASN A 57 5.78 3.56 -5.68
N ALA A 58 4.65 3.91 -6.31
CA ALA A 58 4.63 4.67 -7.55
C ALA A 58 5.25 6.05 -7.36
N PHE A 59 4.89 6.78 -6.30
CA PHE A 59 5.50 8.08 -6.01
C PHE A 59 7.00 7.98 -5.76
N PHE A 60 7.46 6.97 -5.02
CA PHE A 60 8.87 6.70 -4.79
C PHE A 60 9.61 6.53 -6.12
N HIS A 61 9.12 5.64 -6.98
CA HIS A 61 9.76 5.38 -8.27
C HIS A 61 9.70 6.57 -9.23
N ILE A 62 8.59 7.29 -9.29
CA ILE A 62 8.45 8.48 -10.14
C ILE A 62 9.42 9.56 -9.67
N PHE A 63 9.41 9.90 -8.38
CA PHE A 63 10.28 10.92 -7.82
C PHE A 63 11.76 10.62 -8.10
N PHE A 64 12.21 9.41 -7.77
CA PHE A 64 13.61 9.06 -7.95
C PHE A 64 14.01 8.84 -9.41
N SER A 65 13.07 8.50 -10.29
CA SER A 65 13.34 8.47 -11.73
C SER A 65 13.66 9.86 -12.27
N PHE A 66 12.95 10.91 -11.82
CA PHE A 66 13.28 12.29 -12.18
C PHE A 66 14.54 12.79 -11.48
N TYR A 67 14.72 12.47 -10.20
CA TYR A 67 15.88 12.91 -9.42
C TYR A 67 17.21 12.39 -9.98
N PHE A 68 17.26 11.12 -10.39
CA PHE A 68 18.46 10.51 -10.97
C PHE A 68 18.51 10.56 -12.50
N ALA A 69 17.47 11.08 -13.16
CA ALA A 69 17.29 11.01 -14.62
C ALA A 69 17.41 9.57 -15.18
N ASP A 70 16.93 8.59 -14.42
CA ASP A 70 17.04 7.15 -14.73
C ASP A 70 15.70 6.47 -14.49
N PHE A 71 15.01 6.04 -15.55
CA PHE A 71 13.62 5.58 -15.47
C PHE A 71 13.52 4.11 -15.06
N SER A 72 13.07 3.88 -13.83
CA SER A 72 12.82 2.54 -13.33
C SER A 72 11.60 1.87 -13.97
N PRO A 73 11.59 0.53 -14.13
CA PRO A 73 10.36 -0.20 -14.49
C PRO A 73 9.19 0.11 -13.55
N GLY A 74 9.48 0.35 -12.25
CA GLY A 74 8.49 0.74 -11.25
C GLY A 74 7.81 2.07 -11.54
N ALA A 75 8.50 3.03 -12.18
CA ALA A 75 7.90 4.30 -12.57
C ALA A 75 6.90 4.12 -13.71
N ILE A 76 7.23 3.28 -14.70
CA ILE A 76 6.35 2.95 -15.82
C ILE A 76 5.09 2.24 -15.31
N THR A 77 5.26 1.19 -14.50
CA THR A 77 4.12 0.48 -13.88
C THR A 77 3.31 1.39 -12.97
N GLY A 78 3.98 2.27 -12.22
CA GLY A 78 3.35 3.24 -11.34
C GLY A 78 2.40 4.17 -12.08
N ILE A 79 2.86 4.76 -13.18
CA ILE A 79 2.10 5.73 -13.99
C ILE A 79 0.97 5.05 -14.77
N ILE A 80 1.24 3.91 -15.42
CA ILE A 80 0.29 3.28 -16.34
C ILE A 80 -0.76 2.45 -15.61
N LEU A 81 -0.39 1.79 -14.51
CA LEU A 81 -1.24 0.81 -13.85
C LEU A 81 -1.62 1.25 -12.43
N TYR A 82 -0.64 1.48 -11.55
CA TYR A 82 -0.95 1.70 -10.12
C TYR A 82 -1.79 2.95 -9.89
N LEU A 83 -1.37 4.11 -10.40
CA LEU A 83 -2.11 5.35 -10.15
C LEU A 83 -3.52 5.33 -10.79
N PRO A 84 -3.71 4.94 -12.07
CA PRO A 84 -5.05 4.89 -12.67
C PRO A 84 -5.97 3.88 -11.98
N THR A 85 -5.49 2.67 -11.67
CA THR A 85 -6.31 1.66 -10.99
C THR A 85 -6.68 2.10 -9.57
N ASN A 86 -5.74 2.66 -8.81
CA ASN A 86 -6.04 3.15 -7.45
C ASN A 86 -7.01 4.33 -7.46
N TYR A 87 -6.94 5.21 -8.46
CA TYR A 87 -7.94 6.27 -8.62
C TYR A 87 -9.37 5.70 -8.75
N LEU A 88 -9.56 4.66 -9.57
CA LEU A 88 -10.86 3.99 -9.71
C LEU A 88 -11.33 3.36 -8.40
N ILE A 89 -10.42 2.71 -7.66
CA ILE A 89 -10.71 2.10 -6.36
C ILE A 89 -11.12 3.17 -5.34
N PHE A 90 -10.41 4.29 -5.26
CA PHE A 90 -10.75 5.38 -4.33
C PHE A 90 -12.09 6.01 -4.66
N LYS A 91 -12.35 6.22 -5.95
CA LYS A 91 -13.65 6.72 -6.42
C LYS A 91 -14.78 5.76 -6.00
N ALA A 92 -14.59 4.45 -6.18
CA ALA A 92 -15.56 3.45 -5.73
C ALA A 92 -15.74 3.48 -4.19
N ALA A 93 -14.65 3.55 -3.43
CA ALA A 93 -14.71 3.59 -1.97
C ALA A 93 -15.44 4.82 -1.41
N PHE A 94 -15.34 5.98 -2.07
CA PHE A 94 -16.16 7.15 -1.74
C PHE A 94 -17.63 6.95 -2.11
N ASN A 95 -17.91 6.46 -3.33
CA ASN A 95 -19.27 6.23 -3.80
C ASN A 95 -20.04 5.21 -2.96
N GLU A 96 -19.34 4.17 -2.47
CA GLU A 96 -19.90 3.13 -1.59
C GLU A 96 -19.94 3.57 -0.11
N GLY A 97 -19.48 4.77 0.22
CA GLY A 97 -19.49 5.29 1.58
C GLY A 97 -18.50 4.59 2.52
N PHE A 98 -17.51 3.86 1.98
CA PHE A 98 -16.45 3.24 2.77
C PHE A 98 -15.41 4.24 3.26
N ILE A 99 -15.24 5.37 2.57
CA ILE A 99 -14.44 6.52 2.99
C ILE A 99 -15.34 7.75 3.01
N LYS A 100 -15.33 8.50 4.11
CA LYS A 100 -16.23 9.64 4.39
C LYS A 100 -15.64 10.98 3.99
N SER A 101 -14.31 11.10 3.91
CA SER A 101 -13.66 12.37 3.62
C SER A 101 -12.27 12.21 2.99
N TYR A 102 -11.80 13.24 2.31
CA TYR A 102 -10.42 13.32 1.84
C TYR A 102 -9.41 13.30 2.99
N LEU A 103 -9.77 13.81 4.18
CA LEU A 103 -8.93 13.72 5.36
C LEU A 103 -8.72 12.26 5.79
N GLU A 104 -9.77 11.45 5.78
CA GLU A 104 -9.68 10.02 6.08
C GLU A 104 -8.79 9.28 5.08
N LEU A 105 -8.94 9.53 3.78
CA LEU A 105 -8.06 8.98 2.74
C LEU A 105 -6.61 9.43 2.94
N PHE A 106 -6.39 10.70 3.29
CA PHE A 106 -5.06 11.26 3.55
C PHE A 106 -4.39 10.61 4.76
N LEU A 107 -5.13 10.33 5.84
CA LEU A 107 -4.60 9.61 7.00
C LEU A 107 -4.18 8.17 6.63
N ILE A 108 -4.95 7.47 5.79
CA ILE A 108 -4.58 6.16 5.27
C ILE A 108 -3.31 6.26 4.40
N PHE A 109 -3.19 7.30 3.57
CA PHE A 109 -1.99 7.57 2.80
C PHE A 109 -0.76 7.79 3.69
N ILE A 110 -0.86 8.60 4.75
CA ILE A 110 0.23 8.83 5.70
C ILE A 110 0.63 7.53 6.40
N ALA A 111 -0.34 6.71 6.82
CA ALA A 111 -0.06 5.40 7.41
C ALA A 111 0.67 4.48 6.43
N GLY A 112 0.24 4.45 5.16
CA GLY A 112 0.89 3.68 4.12
C GLY A 112 2.29 4.18 3.79
N ALA A 113 2.49 5.49 3.71
CA ALA A 113 3.79 6.11 3.46
C ALA A 113 4.77 5.82 4.59
N THR A 114 4.31 5.90 5.84
CA THR A 114 5.10 5.52 7.02
C THR A 114 5.49 4.05 6.99
N THR A 115 4.54 3.17 6.65
CA THR A 115 4.80 1.72 6.56
C THR A 115 5.80 1.40 5.44
N PHE A 116 5.67 2.05 4.29
CA PHE A 116 6.61 1.93 3.18
C PHE A 116 8.02 2.40 3.61
N ALA A 117 8.14 3.59 4.20
CA ALA A 117 9.43 4.10 4.67
C ALA A 117 10.08 3.19 5.71
N LEU A 118 9.29 2.63 6.65
CA LEU A 118 9.79 1.66 7.61
C LEU A 118 10.26 0.37 6.92
N PHE A 119 9.53 -0.13 5.91
CA PHE A 119 9.95 -1.29 5.13
C PHE A 119 11.27 -1.03 4.38
N GLU A 120 11.41 0.16 3.78
CA GLU A 120 12.64 0.57 3.10
C GLU A 120 13.86 0.66 4.04
N LEU A 121 13.62 1.05 5.29
CA LEU A 121 14.66 1.19 6.31
C LEU A 121 15.00 -0.12 7.02
N LEU A 122 13.99 -0.89 7.43
CA LEU A 122 14.12 -2.05 8.32
C LEU A 122 13.93 -3.39 7.61
N GLY A 123 13.52 -3.36 6.35
CA GLY A 123 13.31 -4.53 5.51
C GLY A 123 12.01 -5.31 5.80
N PRO A 124 11.96 -6.59 5.38
CA PRO A 124 10.74 -7.42 5.37
C PRO A 124 10.07 -7.65 6.72
N LYS A 125 10.77 -7.44 7.84
CA LYS A 125 10.21 -7.62 9.19
C LYS A 125 8.97 -6.75 9.40
N VAL A 126 8.92 -5.58 8.74
CA VAL A 126 7.79 -4.64 8.77
C VAL A 126 6.51 -5.28 8.24
N ILE A 127 6.59 -6.19 7.26
CA ILE A 127 5.42 -6.91 6.73
C ILE A 127 4.75 -7.71 7.86
N GLY A 128 5.54 -8.42 8.67
CA GLY A 128 5.04 -9.20 9.79
C GLY A 128 4.31 -8.35 10.84
N PHE A 129 4.93 -7.25 11.28
CA PHE A 129 4.30 -6.32 12.22
C PHE A 129 3.00 -5.73 11.67
N THR A 130 3.01 -5.34 10.38
CA THR A 130 1.86 -4.73 9.73
C THR A 130 0.68 -5.71 9.65
N VAL A 131 0.93 -6.96 9.26
CA VAL A 131 -0.11 -8.01 9.21
C VAL A 131 -0.71 -8.29 10.59
N LEU A 132 0.11 -8.29 11.64
CA LEU A 132 -0.37 -8.47 13.02
C LEU A 132 -1.25 -7.31 13.51
N LEU A 133 -1.02 -6.09 13.03
CA LEU A 133 -1.79 -4.91 13.42
C LEU A 133 -3.11 -4.76 12.64
N MET A 134 -3.23 -5.35 11.45
CA MET A 134 -4.43 -5.24 10.60
C MET A 134 -5.73 -5.67 11.29
N PRO A 135 -5.81 -6.82 12.00
CA PRO A 135 -7.03 -7.22 12.71
C PRO A 135 -7.44 -6.21 13.80
N LEU A 136 -6.46 -5.65 14.52
CA LEU A 136 -6.73 -4.63 15.54
C LEU A 136 -7.31 -3.37 14.90
N TYR A 137 -6.71 -2.91 13.79
CA TYR A 137 -7.20 -1.77 13.04
C TYR A 137 -8.61 -2.00 12.48
N TYR A 138 -8.88 -3.18 11.92
CA TYR A 138 -10.21 -3.58 11.46
C TYR A 138 -11.27 -3.47 12.56
N VAL A 139 -10.97 -3.97 13.76
CA VAL A 139 -11.91 -3.89 14.90
C VAL A 139 -12.12 -2.44 15.34
N LEU A 140 -11.07 -1.62 15.36
CA LEU A 140 -11.15 -0.21 15.75
C LEU A 140 -12.05 0.59 14.81
N ILE A 141 -11.84 0.51 13.49
CA ILE A 141 -12.65 1.26 12.52
C ILE A 141 -14.13 0.87 12.58
N ASN A 142 -14.42 -0.42 12.68
CA ASN A 142 -15.82 -0.87 12.77
C ASN A 142 -16.47 -0.46 14.11
N LYS A 143 -15.71 -0.33 15.21
CA LYS A 143 -16.23 0.19 16.48
C LYS A 143 -16.55 1.68 16.42
N VAL A 144 -15.73 2.46 15.71
CA VAL A 144 -15.98 3.89 15.50
C VAL A 144 -17.24 4.09 14.66
N GLU A 145 -17.52 3.19 13.71
CA GLU A 145 -18.72 3.28 12.88
C GLU A 145 -20.03 2.99 13.64
N ASN A 146 -20.00 2.07 14.58
CA ASN A 146 -21.18 1.67 15.35
C ASN A 146 -21.54 2.66 16.49
N LYS A 147 -20.82 3.78 16.60
CA LYS A 147 -21.07 4.86 17.55
C LYS A 147 -21.65 6.07 16.84
#